data_AF-A0A5C3PQ52-F1
#
_entry.id   AF-A0A5C3PQ52-F1
#
_cell.length_a   1.000
_cell.length_b   1.000
_cell.length_c   1.000
_cell.angle_alpha   90.00
_cell.angle_beta   90.00
_cell.angle_gamma   90.00
#
_symmetry.space_group_name_H-M   'P 1'
#
loop_
_entity.id
_entity.type
_entity.pdbx_description
1 polymer ?
#
loop_
_entity_poly.entity_id
_entity_poly.type
_entity_poly.pdbx_seq_one_letter_code
_entity_poly.pdbx_strand_id
1 'polypeptide(L)'
;GQGHHSFVYLAPLSLEGGEGARRTVAAKVAIGTCDELESLRNEASMYTSFPEELMTGTSEKPAVVPKFYGLYMPLDPEHQVNKHRRTCRALSSSIKCTDEIDGPILLAEACGVPLSEFGDTEYLKGTLHGLMERLHDAGFLHGAVYARNILMQPGPLEVPPEHRNYATPAFRLIDFGR
;
A
#
# COMPACT_ATOMS: atom_id res chain seq x y z
N GLY A 1 -1.83 5.12 10.60
CA GLY A 1 -1.72 3.73 11.08
C GLY A 1 -0.27 3.39 11.37
N GLN A 2 -0.03 2.40 12.22
CA GLN A 2 1.31 1.90 12.53
C GLN A 2 1.34 0.39 12.31
N GLY A 3 2.28 -0.06 11.47
CA GLY A 3 2.62 -1.47 11.31
C GLY A 3 3.85 -1.84 12.11
N HIS A 4 4.28 -3.10 12.02
CA HIS A 4 5.46 -3.57 12.74
C HIS A 4 6.78 -2.94 12.24
N HIS A 5 6.80 -2.51 10.97
CA HIS A 5 8.01 -2.04 10.26
C HIS A 5 7.85 -0.65 9.64
N SER A 6 6.67 -0.04 9.77
CA SER A 6 6.34 1.20 9.05
C SER A 6 5.28 2.02 9.75
N PHE A 7 5.29 3.32 9.43
CA PHE A 7 4.19 4.23 9.69
C PHE A 7 3.44 4.52 8.40
N VAL A 8 2.13 4.70 8.50
CA VAL A 8 1.26 5.08 7.39
C VAL A 8 0.51 6.34 7.77
N TYR A 9 0.65 7.38 6.94
CA TYR A 9 -0.01 8.67 7.10
C TYR A 9 -1.01 8.89 5.98
N LEU A 10 -2.12 9.57 6.26
CA LEU A 10 -2.93 10.16 5.21
C LEU A 10 -2.30 11.49 4.82
N ALA A 11 -1.99 11.65 3.54
CA ALA A 11 -1.34 12.84 3.02
C ALA A 11 -2.13 13.41 1.83
N PRO A 12 -2.22 14.73 1.68
CA PRO A 12 -2.71 15.34 0.45
C PRO A 12 -1.68 15.19 -0.66
N LEU A 13 -2.11 14.75 -1.84
CA LEU A 13 -1.32 14.72 -3.07
C LEU A 13 -1.94 15.66 -4.10
N SER A 14 -1.09 16.52 -4.67
CA SER A 14 -1.40 17.40 -5.78
C SER A 14 -0.36 17.14 -6.87
N LEU A 15 -0.81 16.80 -8.07
CA LEU A 15 0.06 16.62 -9.24
C LEU A 15 -0.12 17.83 -10.16
N GLU A 16 0.98 18.43 -10.62
CA GLU A 16 0.92 19.52 -11.59
C GLU A 16 0.41 19.00 -12.95
N GLY A 17 -0.53 19.72 -13.57
CA GLY A 17 -1.05 19.42 -14.91
C GLY A 17 -2.31 18.56 -14.99
N GLY A 18 -2.83 18.04 -13.88
CA GLY A 18 -4.18 17.47 -13.79
C GLY A 18 -5.12 18.45 -13.08
N GLU A 19 -6.34 18.65 -13.59
CA GLU A 19 -7.37 19.54 -13.03
C GLU A 19 -7.42 19.49 -11.49
N GLY A 20 -6.76 20.43 -10.78
CA GLY A 20 -6.99 20.88 -9.39
C GLY A 20 -7.29 19.86 -8.26
N ALA A 21 -7.29 18.56 -8.52
CA ALA A 21 -7.93 17.57 -7.69
C ALA A 21 -6.91 17.08 -6.67
N ARG A 22 -6.85 17.78 -5.54
CA ARG A 22 -6.16 17.32 -4.34
C ARG A 22 -6.78 15.98 -3.93
N ARG A 23 -5.99 14.91 -3.97
CA ARG A 23 -6.42 13.57 -3.54
C ARG A 23 -5.77 13.23 -2.21
N THR A 24 -6.47 12.49 -1.36
CA THR A 24 -5.87 11.89 -0.17
C THR A 24 -5.21 10.58 -0.57
N VAL A 25 -3.95 10.40 -0.19
CA VAL A 25 -3.17 9.17 -0.42
C VAL A 25 -2.67 8.61 0.91
N ALA A 26 -2.38 7.31 0.92
CA ALA A 26 -1.62 6.68 1.98
C ALA A 26 -0.12 6.85 1.69
N ALA A 27 0.59 7.50 2.61
CA ALA A 27 2.04 7.65 2.59
C ALA A 27 2.65 6.72 3.64
N LYS A 28 3.35 5.67 3.18
CA LYS A 28 4.00 4.68 4.03
C LYS A 28 5.51 4.94 4.08
N VAL A 29 6.06 4.96 5.29
CA VAL A 29 7.49 5.18 5.57
C VAL A 29 8.00 4.09 6.52
N ALA A 30 9.25 3.68 6.36
CA ALA A 30 9.90 2.74 7.26
C ALA A 30 10.18 3.38 8.64
N ILE A 31 10.22 2.58 9.70
CA ILE A 31 10.53 3.08 11.07
C ILE A 31 11.99 3.53 11.19
N GLY A 32 12.92 2.89 10.46
CA GLY A 32 14.25 3.45 10.21
C GLY A 32 15.40 2.44 10.11
N THR A 33 15.17 1.14 10.32
CA THR A 33 16.21 0.11 10.16
C THR A 33 16.37 -0.33 8.71
N CYS A 34 17.53 -0.94 8.39
CA CYS A 34 17.79 -1.48 7.05
C CYS A 34 16.75 -2.53 6.63
N ASP A 35 16.34 -3.43 7.54
CA ASP A 35 15.36 -4.49 7.25
C ASP A 35 14.00 -3.90 6.88
N GLU A 36 13.60 -2.82 7.55
CA GLU A 36 12.33 -2.14 7.33
C GLU A 36 12.33 -1.36 6.01
N LEU A 37 13.47 -0.75 5.66
CA LEU A 37 13.68 -0.10 4.37
C LEU A 37 13.66 -1.11 3.22
N GLU A 38 14.27 -2.28 3.42
CA GLU A 38 14.23 -3.37 2.44
C GLU A 38 12.80 -3.91 2.28
N SER A 39 12.08 -4.14 3.38
CA SER A 39 10.67 -4.56 3.36
C SER A 39 9.79 -3.56 2.59
N LEU A 40 9.98 -2.25 2.80
CA LEU A 40 9.24 -1.21 2.08
C LEU A 40 9.56 -1.20 0.57
N ARG A 41 10.83 -1.47 0.21
CA ARG A 41 11.25 -1.60 -1.20
C ARG A 41 10.70 -2.86 -1.86
N ASN A 42 10.66 -3.98 -1.14
CA ASN A 42 10.08 -5.23 -1.63
C ASN A 42 8.58 -5.03 -1.90
N GLU A 43 7.87 -4.40 -0.98
CA GLU A 43 6.46 -4.04 -1.18
C GLU A 43 6.27 -3.14 -2.41
N ALA A 44 7.08 -2.10 -2.59
CA ALA A 44 7.03 -1.27 -3.78
C ALA A 44 7.32 -2.05 -5.07
N SER A 45 8.26 -2.99 -5.03
CA SER A 45 8.56 -3.89 -6.16
C SER A 45 7.37 -4.77 -6.50
N MET A 46 6.65 -5.27 -5.50
CA MET A 46 5.42 -6.04 -5.70
C MET A 46 4.31 -5.18 -6.31
N TYR A 47 4.12 -3.96 -5.81
CA TYR A 47 3.17 -3.04 -6.44
C TYR A 47 3.50 -2.76 -7.91
N THR A 48 4.78 -2.60 -8.23
CA THR A 48 5.23 -2.35 -9.61
C THR A 48 4.96 -3.53 -10.55
N SER A 49 4.90 -4.77 -10.02
CA SER A 49 4.70 -5.97 -10.83
C SER A 49 3.22 -6.31 -11.07
N PHE A 50 2.29 -5.76 -10.29
CA PHE A 50 0.87 -6.03 -10.48
C PHE A 50 0.36 -5.47 -11.83
N PRO A 51 -0.45 -6.24 -12.57
CA PRO A 51 -1.21 -5.73 -13.71
C PRO A 51 -2.10 -4.56 -13.30
N GLU A 52 -2.21 -3.55 -14.16
CA GLU A 52 -3.02 -2.35 -13.91
C GLU A 52 -4.48 -2.68 -13.55
N GLU A 53 -5.02 -3.75 -14.13
CA GLU A 53 -6.38 -4.26 -13.87
C GLU A 53 -6.63 -4.64 -12.40
N LEU A 54 -5.59 -5.04 -11.67
CA LEU A 54 -5.69 -5.30 -10.23
C LEU A 54 -5.80 -4.00 -9.41
N MET A 55 -5.35 -2.86 -9.95
CA MET A 55 -5.35 -1.55 -9.28
C MET A 55 -6.53 -0.66 -9.67
N THR A 56 -7.05 -0.79 -10.89
CA THR A 56 -8.12 0.05 -11.42
C THR A 56 -9.49 -0.58 -11.20
N GLY A 57 -9.63 -1.87 -11.56
CA GLY A 57 -10.86 -2.63 -11.50
C GLY A 57 -12.02 -2.05 -12.33
N THR A 58 -13.14 -2.78 -12.32
CA THR A 58 -14.43 -2.39 -12.89
C THR A 58 -15.55 -2.77 -11.93
N SER A 59 -16.79 -2.40 -12.24
CA SER A 59 -17.97 -2.81 -11.46
C SER A 59 -18.14 -4.33 -11.38
N GLU A 60 -17.75 -5.06 -12.44
CA GLU A 60 -17.80 -6.52 -12.48
C GLU A 60 -16.56 -7.18 -11.84
N LYS A 61 -15.40 -6.50 -11.95
CA LYS A 61 -14.11 -6.98 -11.46
C LYS A 61 -13.43 -5.90 -10.62
N PRO A 62 -13.82 -5.71 -9.35
CA PRO A 62 -13.35 -4.59 -8.52
C PRO A 62 -11.83 -4.57 -8.35
N ALA A 63 -11.20 -3.44 -8.04
CA ALA A 63 -9.75 -3.47 -7.81
C ALA A 63 -9.40 -4.37 -6.59
N VAL A 64 -8.30 -5.13 -6.72
CA VAL A 64 -7.83 -6.09 -5.71
C VAL A 64 -6.80 -5.46 -4.79
N VAL A 65 -5.89 -4.66 -5.35
CA VAL A 65 -4.79 -4.00 -4.64
C VAL A 65 -4.89 -2.49 -4.79
N PRO A 66 -4.32 -1.69 -3.87
CA PRO A 66 -4.31 -0.23 -3.98
C PRO A 66 -3.73 0.25 -5.30
N LYS A 67 -4.22 1.40 -5.80
CA LYS A 67 -3.47 2.14 -6.82
C LYS A 67 -2.11 2.54 -6.25
N PHE A 68 -1.05 2.22 -6.98
CA PHE A 68 0.31 2.57 -6.62
C PHE A 68 0.73 3.85 -7.34
N TYR A 69 1.15 4.86 -6.57
CA TYR A 69 1.61 6.14 -7.12
C TYR A 69 3.13 6.24 -7.20
N GLY A 70 3.86 5.27 -6.65
CA GLY A 70 5.33 5.20 -6.73
C GLY A 70 6.02 5.13 -5.37
N LEU A 71 7.31 4.83 -5.44
CA LEU A 71 8.26 4.90 -4.34
C LEU A 71 9.17 6.10 -4.56
N TYR A 72 9.11 7.07 -3.65
CA TYR A 72 9.82 8.34 -3.77
C TYR A 72 11.01 8.34 -2.82
N MET A 73 12.18 8.72 -3.34
CA MET A 73 13.37 8.91 -2.51
C MET A 73 13.50 10.38 -2.16
N PRO A 74 13.77 10.72 -0.88
CA PRO A 74 14.16 12.07 -0.53
C PRO A 74 15.47 12.44 -1.23
N LEU A 75 15.49 13.64 -1.79
CA LEU A 75 16.67 14.26 -2.37
C LEU A 75 17.27 15.20 -1.33
N ASP A 76 18.59 15.18 -1.19
CA ASP A 76 19.28 16.22 -0.42
C ASP A 76 19.20 17.59 -1.15
N PRO A 77 19.63 18.70 -0.51
CA PRO A 77 19.64 20.02 -1.15
C PRO A 77 20.47 20.11 -2.43
N GLU A 78 21.41 19.19 -2.64
CA GLU A 78 22.23 19.06 -3.84
C GLU A 78 21.58 18.14 -4.90
N HIS A 79 20.33 17.73 -4.67
CA HIS A 79 19.57 16.78 -5.50
C HIS A 79 20.22 15.40 -5.62
N GLN A 80 21.06 15.02 -4.66
CA GLN A 80 21.56 13.66 -4.59
C GLN A 80 20.57 12.79 -3.83
N VAL A 81 20.36 11.58 -4.35
CA VAL A 81 19.60 10.56 -3.64
C VAL A 81 20.42 10.14 -2.43
N ASN A 82 19.81 10.12 -1.25
CA ASN A 82 20.46 9.59 -0.06
C ASN A 82 20.68 8.06 -0.25
N LYS A 83 21.88 7.68 -0.67
CA LYS A 83 22.22 6.30 -1.05
C LYS A 83 22.58 5.51 0.19
N HIS A 84 21.60 5.25 1.05
CA HIS A 84 21.72 4.06 1.89
C HIS A 84 21.70 2.83 0.95
N ARG A 85 22.90 2.42 0.53
CA ARG A 85 23.11 1.48 -0.58
C ARG A 85 22.60 0.10 -0.19
N ARG A 86 22.12 -0.66 -1.20
CA ARG A 86 21.96 -2.13 -1.15
C ARG A 86 23.21 -2.88 -0.64
N THR A 87 24.35 -2.20 -0.53
CA THR A 87 25.62 -2.72 0.01
C THR A 87 25.82 -2.49 1.51
N CYS A 88 24.80 -1.99 2.23
CA CYS A 88 24.89 -1.90 3.69
C CYS A 88 25.09 -3.31 4.26
N ARG A 89 26.31 -3.59 4.72
CA ARG A 89 26.66 -4.92 5.22
C ARG A 89 25.99 -5.25 6.55
N ALA A 90 25.44 -4.26 7.25
CA ALA A 90 24.69 -4.41 8.50
C ALA A 90 23.68 -5.56 8.44
N LEU A 91 22.90 -5.64 7.36
CA LEU A 91 21.94 -6.70 7.05
C LEU A 91 22.62 -8.09 6.99
N SER A 92 23.73 -8.19 6.26
CA SER A 92 24.48 -9.43 6.08
C SER A 92 25.37 -9.84 7.27
N SER A 93 25.61 -8.94 8.22
CA SER A 93 26.58 -9.14 9.31
C SER A 93 25.98 -9.05 10.71
N SER A 94 24.65 -8.98 10.85
CA SER A 94 23.93 -8.85 12.13
C SER A 94 24.39 -7.65 12.98
N ILE A 95 24.94 -6.61 12.34
CA ILE A 95 25.38 -5.37 12.98
C ILE A 95 24.25 -4.36 12.80
N LYS A 96 23.90 -3.60 13.85
CA LYS A 96 22.94 -2.50 13.70
C LYS A 96 23.54 -1.39 12.84
N CYS A 97 22.84 -1.01 11.76
CA CYS A 97 23.19 0.18 11.01
C CYS A 97 22.96 1.42 11.89
N THR A 98 23.95 2.30 11.93
CA THR A 98 23.93 3.55 12.69
C THR A 98 23.83 4.79 11.80
N ASP A 99 23.69 4.60 10.49
CA ASP A 99 23.56 5.73 9.57
C ASP A 99 22.16 6.34 9.73
N GLU A 100 22.08 7.67 9.74
CA GLU A 100 20.79 8.36 9.58
C GLU A 100 20.33 8.18 8.13
N ILE A 101 19.19 7.52 7.95
CA ILE A 101 18.66 7.18 6.64
C ILE A 101 17.38 7.98 6.41
N ASP A 102 17.42 8.92 5.47
CA ASP A 102 16.20 9.47 4.90
C ASP A 102 15.52 8.38 4.05
N GLY A 103 14.54 7.70 4.66
CA GLY A 103 13.85 6.57 4.07
C GLY A 103 12.97 6.98 2.88
N PRO A 104 12.73 6.07 1.91
CA PRO A 104 11.76 6.31 0.87
C PRO A 104 10.34 6.43 1.43
N ILE A 105 9.49 7.12 0.65
CA ILE A 105 8.06 7.23 0.89
C ILE A 105 7.34 6.43 -0.20
N LEU A 106 6.55 5.43 0.21
CA LEU A 106 5.66 4.70 -0.68
C LEU A 106 4.30 5.40 -0.69
N LEU A 107 3.83 5.81 -1.87
CA LEU A 107 2.52 6.44 -2.04
C LEU A 107 1.53 5.47 -2.71
N ALA A 108 0.38 5.28 -2.08
CA ALA A 108 -0.70 4.42 -2.58
C ALA A 108 -2.09 5.01 -2.30
N GLU A 109 -3.13 4.41 -2.89
CA GLU A 109 -4.53 4.71 -2.61
C GLU A 109 -4.81 4.66 -1.09
N ALA A 110 -5.58 5.63 -0.59
CA ALA A 110 -6.09 5.59 0.78
C ALA A 110 -7.35 4.69 0.83
N CYS A 111 -7.19 3.43 1.25
CA CYS A 111 -8.22 2.40 1.09
C CYS A 111 -9.11 2.18 2.32
N GLY A 112 -9.23 3.17 3.21
CA GLY A 112 -10.07 3.09 4.41
C GLY A 112 -9.38 2.40 5.58
N VAL A 113 -10.12 1.55 6.31
CA VAL A 113 -9.69 0.96 7.60
C VAL A 113 -9.58 -0.56 7.52
N PRO A 114 -8.71 -1.20 8.32
CA PRO A 114 -8.56 -2.65 8.35
C PRO A 114 -9.85 -3.40 8.70
N LEU A 115 -10.07 -4.55 8.05
CA LEU A 115 -11.21 -5.42 8.30
C LEU A 115 -11.27 -5.90 9.76
N SER A 116 -10.10 -6.01 10.42
CA SER A 116 -10.00 -6.36 11.84
C SER A 116 -10.64 -5.34 12.80
N GLU A 117 -10.96 -4.13 12.32
CA GLU A 117 -11.68 -3.13 13.10
C GLU A 117 -13.21 -3.33 13.07
N PHE A 118 -13.69 -4.26 12.26
CA PHE A 118 -15.11 -4.62 12.16
C PHE A 118 -15.41 -5.86 12.99
N GLY A 119 -16.66 -5.98 13.44
CA GLY A 119 -17.16 -7.13 14.21
C GLY A 119 -17.36 -8.37 13.34
N ASP A 120 -18.59 -8.86 13.27
CA ASP A 120 -18.90 -10.00 12.42
C ASP A 120 -18.82 -9.62 10.92
N THR A 121 -17.90 -10.28 10.22
CA THR A 121 -17.65 -10.11 8.78
C THR A 121 -17.92 -11.39 7.99
N GLU A 122 -18.66 -12.35 8.56
CA GLU A 122 -18.91 -13.65 7.93
C GLU A 122 -19.66 -13.53 6.59
N TYR A 123 -20.58 -12.57 6.50
CA TYR A 123 -21.31 -12.26 5.26
C TYR A 123 -20.40 -11.79 4.11
N LEU A 124 -19.17 -11.35 4.40
CA LEU A 124 -18.20 -10.89 3.40
C LEU A 124 -17.34 -12.00 2.82
N LYS A 125 -17.42 -13.24 3.35
CA LYS A 125 -16.54 -14.35 2.95
C LYS A 125 -16.54 -14.58 1.43
N GLY A 126 -17.70 -14.54 0.77
CA GLY A 126 -17.78 -14.72 -0.68
C GLY A 126 -17.03 -13.64 -1.46
N THR A 127 -17.18 -12.38 -1.06
CA THR A 127 -16.48 -11.24 -1.67
C THR A 127 -14.97 -11.36 -1.47
N LEU A 128 -14.53 -11.69 -0.26
CA LEU A 128 -13.11 -11.85 0.08
C LEU A 128 -12.48 -13.04 -0.64
N HIS A 129 -13.24 -14.12 -0.85
CA HIS A 129 -12.80 -15.25 -1.67
C HIS A 129 -12.54 -14.83 -3.12
N GLY A 130 -13.47 -14.12 -3.75
CA GLY A 130 -13.32 -13.64 -5.13
C GLY A 130 -12.14 -12.66 -5.32
N LEU A 131 -11.79 -11.89 -4.28
CA LEU A 131 -10.57 -11.07 -4.27
C LEU A 131 -9.30 -11.91 -4.32
N MET A 132 -9.25 -13.01 -3.55
CA MET A 132 -8.10 -13.92 -3.52
C MET A 132 -7.99 -14.73 -4.81
N GLU A 133 -9.10 -15.26 -5.33
CA GLU A 133 -9.12 -15.95 -6.62
C GLU A 133 -8.54 -15.07 -7.72
N ARG A 134 -8.95 -13.80 -7.79
CA ARG A 134 -8.42 -12.88 -8.80
C ARG A 134 -6.95 -12.54 -8.62
N LEU A 135 -6.46 -12.47 -7.39
CA LEU A 135 -5.03 -12.32 -7.15
C LEU A 135 -4.26 -13.56 -7.65
N HIS A 136 -4.78 -14.75 -7.37
CA HIS A 136 -4.18 -16.02 -7.79
C HIS A 136 -4.23 -16.23 -9.31
N ASP A 137 -5.34 -15.89 -9.96
CA ASP A 137 -5.51 -15.97 -11.42
C ASP A 137 -4.51 -15.05 -12.15
N ALA A 138 -4.12 -13.95 -11.51
CA ALA A 138 -3.06 -13.06 -12.00
C ALA A 138 -1.64 -13.57 -11.72
N GLY A 139 -1.49 -14.72 -11.06
CA GLY A 139 -0.21 -15.36 -10.76
C GLY A 139 0.47 -14.87 -9.48
N PHE A 140 -0.24 -14.16 -8.61
CA PHE A 140 0.31 -13.62 -7.36
C PHE A 140 -0.21 -14.37 -6.14
N LEU A 141 0.65 -14.58 -5.16
CA LEU A 141 0.27 -15.05 -3.84
C LEU A 141 0.48 -13.90 -2.85
N HIS A 142 -0.45 -13.72 -1.91
CA HIS A 142 -0.30 -12.67 -0.90
C HIS A 142 0.76 -13.03 0.16
N GLY A 143 0.85 -14.31 0.55
CA GLY A 143 1.81 -14.78 1.57
C GLY A 143 1.48 -14.41 3.03
N ALA A 144 0.55 -13.49 3.29
CA ALA A 144 0.18 -13.05 4.64
C ALA A 144 -1.27 -12.55 4.73
N VAL A 145 -2.24 -13.44 4.49
CA VAL A 145 -3.66 -13.11 4.52
C VAL A 145 -4.17 -13.03 5.97
N TYR A 146 -4.22 -11.82 6.51
CA TYR A 146 -4.81 -11.52 7.81
C TYR A 146 -5.86 -10.41 7.67
N ALA A 147 -6.88 -10.37 8.52
CA ALA A 147 -7.92 -9.34 8.48
C ALA A 147 -7.36 -7.90 8.55
N ARG A 148 -6.21 -7.70 9.22
CA ARG A 148 -5.51 -6.40 9.25
C ARG A 148 -4.92 -5.96 7.89
N ASN A 149 -4.69 -6.91 6.98
CA ASN A 149 -4.11 -6.71 5.65
C ASN A 149 -5.20 -6.62 4.56
N ILE A 150 -6.47 -6.56 4.97
CA ILE A 150 -7.61 -6.31 4.09
C ILE A 150 -8.21 -4.99 4.53
N LEU A 151 -8.10 -3.95 3.72
CA LEU A 151 -8.73 -2.66 3.99
C LEU A 151 -10.13 -2.62 3.39
N MET A 152 -11.06 -2.01 4.13
CA MET A 152 -12.42 -1.73 3.70
C MET A 152 -12.64 -0.21 3.63
N GLN A 153 -13.23 0.24 2.52
CA GLN A 153 -13.69 1.61 2.33
C GLN A 153 -15.15 1.65 1.88
N PRO A 154 -15.87 2.75 2.17
CA PRO A 154 -17.20 2.99 1.63
C PRO A 154 -17.20 2.90 0.10
N GLY A 155 -18.21 2.25 -0.47
CA GLY A 155 -18.41 2.16 -1.92
C GLY A 155 -19.84 2.53 -2.35
N PRO A 156 -20.19 2.36 -3.63
CA PRO A 156 -19.32 1.88 -4.72
C PRO A 156 -18.25 2.93 -5.09
N LEU A 157 -17.14 2.54 -5.71
CA LEU A 157 -16.03 3.48 -5.98
C LEU A 157 -16.25 4.31 -7.25
N GLU A 158 -17.23 3.93 -8.05
CA GLU A 158 -17.71 4.59 -9.25
C GLU A 158 -18.47 5.89 -8.93
N VAL A 159 -18.98 6.04 -7.69
CA VAL A 159 -19.68 7.26 -7.25
C VAL A 159 -18.76 8.18 -6.45
N PRO A 160 -19.07 9.49 -6.38
CA PRO A 160 -18.33 10.45 -5.57
C PRO A 160 -18.30 10.06 -4.08
N PRO A 161 -17.23 10.39 -3.32
CA PRO A 161 -17.07 10.03 -1.91
C PRO A 161 -18.27 10.32 -1.01
N GLU A 162 -18.97 11.43 -1.24
CA GLU A 162 -20.16 11.87 -0.51
C GLU A 162 -21.38 10.94 -0.66
N HIS A 163 -21.40 10.11 -1.70
CA HIS A 163 -22.46 9.14 -1.95
C HIS A 163 -22.08 7.71 -1.54
N ARG A 164 -20.84 7.50 -1.09
CA ARG A 164 -20.34 6.18 -0.70
C ARG A 164 -20.79 5.79 0.70
N ASN A 165 -21.02 4.50 0.90
CA ASN A 165 -21.43 3.96 2.19
C ASN A 165 -20.96 2.51 2.37
N TYR A 166 -21.12 1.97 3.58
CA TYR A 166 -20.73 0.60 3.93
C TYR A 166 -21.77 -0.47 3.55
N ALA A 167 -22.92 -0.11 2.96
CA ALA A 167 -23.85 -1.11 2.44
C ALA A 167 -23.34 -1.77 1.15
N THR A 168 -22.41 -1.11 0.46
CA THR A 168 -21.73 -1.63 -0.75
C THR A 168 -20.21 -1.39 -0.65
N PRO A 169 -19.53 -2.02 0.32
CA PRO A 169 -18.13 -1.72 0.62
C PRO A 169 -17.20 -2.19 -0.50
N ALA A 170 -16.08 -1.50 -0.64
CA ALA A 170 -14.97 -1.91 -1.50
C ALA A 170 -13.76 -2.31 -0.66
N PHE A 171 -12.99 -3.27 -1.17
CA PHE A 171 -11.88 -3.90 -0.44
C PHE A 171 -10.56 -3.78 -1.19
N ARG A 172 -9.46 -3.79 -0.44
CA ARG A 172 -8.09 -3.81 -0.97
C ARG A 172 -7.21 -4.69 -0.11
N LEU A 173 -6.44 -5.56 -0.76
CA LEU A 173 -5.36 -6.32 -0.14
C LEU A 173 -4.12 -5.44 -0.06
N ILE A 174 -3.44 -5.42 1.07
CA ILE A 174 -2.25 -4.60 1.33
C ILE A 174 -1.12 -5.43 1.94
N ASP A 175 0.06 -4.83 2.09
CA ASP A 175 1.20 -5.43 2.80
C ASP A 175 1.81 -6.63 2.07
N PHE A 176 2.22 -6.42 0.81
CA PHE A 176 2.91 -7.39 -0.05
C PHE A 176 4.44 -7.38 0.13
N GLY A 177 4.94 -7.07 1.32
CA GLY A 177 6.38 -6.96 1.59
C GLY A 177 7.10 -8.29 1.86
N ARG A 178 6.43 -9.44 1.70
CA ARG A 178 6.89 -10.77 2.13
C ARG A 178 7.03 -11.73 0.96
#